data_AF-A0A950FGQ4-F1
#
_entry.id   AF-A0A950FGQ4-F1
#
_cell.length_a   1.000
_cell.length_b   1.000
_cell.length_c   1.000
_cell.angle_alpha   90.00
_cell.angle_beta   90.00
_cell.angle_gamma   90.00
#
_symmetry.space_group_name_H-M   'P 1'
#
loop_
_entity.id
_entity.type
_entity.pdbx_description
1 polymer ?
#
loop_
_entity_poly.entity_id
_entity_poly.type
_entity_poly.pdbx_seq_one_letter_code
_entity_poly.pdbx_strand_id
1 'polypeptide(L)'
;MPNLREIFTPLIAYTLFFIGTPAEHGRPFAEIRREFERLLDQQRAMVKRGDIAPQEYESACFAIIAWVDEAVTRCAQDSNPELFGEWRRAPLQVGLFNTANAGEEFFKRLAALTPAQKQVIELYHLALCLGFRGRYYDETQDAQLIELRRQYGAQLPAPLLEPLEFEQRQEYLTPQPYAVRAPEAKPPRRRPSPYWLAAPALAAVAFLLYFWPRDPDRRAVENAVHSFDCASISVASIDKGQVRLDGHVSSDEQREEVRHSVLSVSHVKAVTDNLIVIPRPFCEVMEVLAPAKNESAKHGFALDISPNKGCDGIYHLREPMIVNVSAKKPLHFVYIDYYVADRENVAHLLPNSERPDNGEAGSAGLTIGAPGDKQQWTIRSPFGREMVTVLSSPKPLFSAARPVSESNSEYLPLLKEALAADAADPDLAADFCFTVSASE
;
A
#
# COMPACT_ATOMS: atom_id res chain seq x y z
N MET A 1 -60.98 -30.77 10.46
CA MET A 1 -60.69 -29.43 9.92
C MET A 1 -59.22 -29.42 9.52
N PRO A 2 -58.87 -28.86 8.34
CA PRO A 2 -57.49 -28.90 7.87
C PRO A 2 -56.58 -28.13 8.84
N ASN A 3 -55.51 -28.75 9.30
CA ASN A 3 -54.48 -28.11 10.13
C ASN A 3 -53.56 -27.27 9.22
N LEU A 4 -53.04 -26.12 9.68
CA LEU A 4 -52.03 -25.34 8.96
C LEU A 4 -50.87 -26.22 8.46
N ARG A 5 -50.40 -27.20 9.24
CA ARG A 5 -49.36 -28.15 8.79
C ARG A 5 -49.73 -28.89 7.51
N GLU A 6 -50.95 -29.39 7.39
CA GLU A 6 -51.41 -30.14 6.22
C GLU A 6 -51.47 -29.22 4.98
N ILE A 7 -51.85 -27.96 5.18
CA ILE A 7 -51.88 -26.96 4.11
C ILE A 7 -50.47 -26.67 3.60
N PHE A 8 -49.49 -26.53 4.49
CA PHE A 8 -48.11 -26.22 4.10
C PHE A 8 -47.29 -27.44 3.64
N THR A 9 -47.77 -28.66 3.91
CA THR A 9 -47.05 -29.91 3.60
C THR A 9 -46.63 -30.02 2.12
N PRO A 10 -47.47 -29.75 1.11
CA PRO A 10 -47.05 -29.84 -0.29
C PRO A 10 -45.90 -28.90 -0.65
N LEU A 11 -45.91 -27.67 -0.11
CA LEU A 11 -44.85 -26.70 -0.34
C LEU A 11 -43.55 -27.13 0.36
N ILE A 12 -43.64 -27.57 1.62
CA ILE A 12 -42.49 -28.06 2.37
C ILE A 12 -41.88 -29.29 1.68
N ALA A 13 -42.71 -30.25 1.29
CA ALA A 13 -42.27 -31.47 0.61
C ALA A 13 -41.60 -31.15 -0.74
N TYR A 14 -42.18 -30.23 -1.53
CA TYR A 14 -41.58 -29.81 -2.79
C TYR A 14 -40.23 -29.12 -2.58
N THR A 15 -40.12 -28.22 -1.59
CA THR A 15 -38.84 -27.58 -1.26
C THR A 15 -37.78 -28.61 -0.88
N LEU A 16 -38.13 -29.59 -0.02
CA LEU A 16 -37.21 -30.66 0.38
C LEU A 16 -36.81 -31.57 -0.78
N PHE A 17 -37.76 -31.92 -1.65
CA PHE A 17 -37.48 -32.64 -2.88
C PHE A 17 -36.53 -31.86 -3.79
N PHE A 18 -36.80 -30.57 -3.99
CA PHE A 18 -35.99 -29.69 -4.82
C PHE A 18 -34.56 -29.63 -4.32
N ILE A 19 -34.33 -29.24 -3.05
CA ILE A 19 -32.97 -29.12 -2.50
C ILE A 19 -32.22 -30.47 -2.41
N GLY A 20 -32.94 -31.59 -2.34
CA GLY A 20 -32.39 -32.93 -2.28
C GLY A 20 -32.11 -33.56 -3.65
N THR A 21 -32.52 -32.93 -4.74
CA THR A 21 -32.46 -33.49 -6.10
C THR A 21 -31.66 -32.58 -7.03
N PRO A 22 -30.32 -32.77 -7.14
CA PRO A 22 -29.46 -31.89 -7.95
C PRO A 22 -29.89 -31.69 -9.41
N ALA A 23 -30.57 -32.68 -9.99
CA ALA A 23 -31.10 -32.59 -11.35
C ALA A 23 -32.16 -31.48 -11.53
N GLU A 24 -32.91 -31.14 -10.47
CA GLU A 24 -33.95 -30.12 -10.53
C GLU A 24 -33.38 -28.69 -10.60
N HIS A 25 -32.14 -28.47 -10.13
CA HIS A 25 -31.54 -27.14 -10.10
C HIS A 25 -31.16 -26.60 -11.48
N GLY A 26 -31.09 -27.48 -12.49
CA GLY A 26 -30.82 -27.10 -13.88
C GLY A 26 -32.05 -26.58 -14.64
N ARG A 27 -33.23 -26.61 -14.02
CA ARG A 27 -34.46 -26.12 -14.65
C ARG A 27 -34.45 -24.58 -14.73
N PRO A 28 -35.08 -23.98 -15.76
CA PRO A 28 -35.18 -22.52 -15.85
C PRO A 28 -35.87 -21.92 -14.63
N PHE A 29 -35.38 -20.77 -14.13
CA PHE A 29 -35.94 -20.07 -12.98
C PHE A 29 -37.46 -19.84 -13.11
N ALA A 30 -37.93 -19.45 -14.30
CA ALA A 30 -39.35 -19.21 -14.55
C ALA A 30 -40.22 -20.47 -14.36
N GLU A 31 -39.68 -21.67 -14.55
CA GLU A 31 -40.39 -22.93 -14.27
C GLU A 31 -40.39 -23.26 -12.78
N ILE A 32 -39.23 -23.13 -12.14
CA ILE A 32 -39.08 -23.34 -10.69
C ILE A 32 -40.02 -22.39 -9.93
N ARG A 33 -39.98 -21.10 -10.28
CA ARG A 33 -40.81 -20.05 -9.70
C ARG A 33 -42.30 -20.33 -9.84
N ARG A 34 -42.74 -20.73 -11.05
CA ARG A 34 -44.14 -21.05 -11.34
C ARG A 34 -44.64 -22.22 -10.51
N GLU A 35 -43.80 -23.21 -10.24
CA GLU A 35 -44.19 -24.36 -9.42
C GLU A 35 -44.39 -23.97 -7.95
N PHE A 36 -43.51 -23.13 -7.40
CA PHE A 36 -43.71 -22.55 -6.07
C PHE A 36 -44.99 -21.70 -5.97
N GLU A 37 -45.24 -20.84 -6.97
CA GLU A 37 -46.46 -20.02 -7.04
C GLU A 37 -47.72 -20.88 -7.16
N ARG A 38 -47.68 -21.94 -7.97
CA ARG A 38 -48.78 -22.91 -8.11
C ARG A 38 -49.13 -23.56 -6.78
N LEU A 39 -48.13 -23.97 -5.99
CA LEU A 39 -48.35 -24.55 -4.66
C LEU A 39 -48.92 -23.53 -3.68
N LEU A 40 -48.46 -22.28 -3.72
CA LEU A 40 -48.99 -21.18 -2.90
C LEU A 40 -50.46 -20.88 -3.24
N ASP A 41 -50.83 -20.89 -4.52
CA ASP A 41 -52.22 -20.69 -4.93
C ASP A 41 -53.13 -21.84 -4.47
N GLN A 42 -52.63 -23.07 -4.51
CA GLN A 42 -53.35 -24.23 -3.96
C GLN A 42 -53.58 -24.10 -2.46
N GLN A 43 -52.59 -23.63 -1.70
CA GLN A 43 -52.71 -23.36 -0.27
C GLN A 43 -53.79 -22.31 0.01
N ARG A 44 -53.75 -21.17 -0.70
CA ARG A 44 -54.75 -20.09 -0.56
C ARG A 44 -56.16 -20.60 -0.83
N ALA A 45 -56.33 -21.49 -1.81
CA ALA A 45 -57.63 -22.11 -2.11
C ALA A 45 -58.08 -23.10 -1.02
N MET A 46 -57.17 -23.77 -0.30
CA MET A 46 -57.51 -24.63 0.84
C MET A 46 -57.91 -23.81 2.07
N VAL A 47 -57.22 -22.70 2.35
CA VAL A 47 -57.54 -21.79 3.45
C VAL A 47 -58.92 -21.18 3.26
N LYS A 48 -59.27 -20.74 2.05
CA LYS A 48 -60.62 -20.20 1.74
C LYS A 48 -61.77 -21.20 1.98
N ARG A 49 -61.47 -22.50 1.98
CA ARG A 49 -62.46 -23.58 2.18
C ARG A 49 -62.50 -24.11 3.61
N GLY A 50 -61.58 -23.68 4.48
CA GLY A 50 -61.50 -24.09 5.87
C GLY A 50 -61.71 -22.92 6.83
N ASP A 51 -61.93 -23.24 8.11
CA ASP A 51 -62.10 -22.25 9.18
C ASP A 51 -60.74 -21.84 9.78
N ILE A 52 -59.85 -21.28 8.97
CA ILE A 52 -58.53 -20.81 9.43
C ILE A 52 -58.54 -19.28 9.47
N ALA A 53 -58.13 -18.71 10.60
CA ALA A 53 -58.01 -17.27 10.75
C ALA A 53 -56.98 -16.71 9.74
N PRO A 54 -57.31 -15.68 8.94
CA PRO A 54 -56.40 -15.12 7.94
C PRO A 54 -55.04 -14.70 8.52
N GLN A 55 -55.04 -14.16 9.73
CA GLN A 55 -53.82 -13.72 10.43
C GLN A 55 -52.91 -14.89 10.83
N GLU A 56 -53.48 -16.03 11.21
CA GLU A 56 -52.70 -17.24 11.52
C GLU A 56 -52.09 -17.83 10.26
N TYR A 57 -52.85 -17.89 9.16
CA TYR A 57 -52.33 -18.31 7.87
C TYR A 57 -51.20 -17.40 7.38
N GLU A 58 -51.38 -16.08 7.42
CA GLU A 58 -50.36 -15.13 6.96
C GLU A 58 -49.06 -15.26 7.76
N SER A 59 -49.17 -15.38 9.09
CA SER A 59 -48.01 -15.56 9.97
C SER A 59 -47.28 -16.87 9.68
N ALA A 60 -48.00 -17.98 9.51
CA ALA A 60 -47.38 -19.26 9.20
C ALA A 60 -46.80 -19.31 7.78
N CYS A 61 -47.46 -18.65 6.82
CA CYS A 61 -46.98 -18.49 5.45
C CYS A 61 -45.65 -17.74 5.43
N PHE A 62 -45.51 -16.68 6.22
CA PHE A 62 -44.27 -15.93 6.35
C PHE A 62 -43.12 -16.82 6.81
N ALA A 63 -43.32 -17.63 7.84
CA ALA A 63 -42.30 -18.53 8.37
C ALA A 63 -41.78 -19.52 7.33
N ILE A 64 -42.70 -20.16 6.61
CA ILE A 64 -42.36 -21.15 5.59
C ILE A 64 -41.67 -20.46 4.41
N ILE A 65 -42.14 -19.30 3.96
CA ILE A 65 -41.52 -18.58 2.84
C ILE A 65 -40.11 -18.08 3.17
N ALA A 66 -39.89 -17.59 4.38
CA ALA A 66 -38.55 -17.22 4.84
C ALA A 66 -37.58 -18.42 4.75
N TRP A 67 -38.04 -19.61 5.16
CA TRP A 67 -37.26 -20.84 5.04
C TRP A 67 -37.07 -21.31 3.61
N VAL A 68 -38.10 -21.27 2.77
CA VAL A 68 -38.01 -21.63 1.35
C VAL A 68 -36.97 -20.77 0.63
N ASP A 69 -37.03 -19.46 0.81
CA ASP A 69 -36.08 -18.53 0.17
C ASP A 69 -34.65 -18.80 0.63
N GLU A 70 -34.41 -19.04 1.92
CA GLU A 70 -33.09 -19.37 2.42
C GLU A 70 -32.60 -20.74 1.91
N ALA A 71 -33.46 -21.76 1.92
CA ALA A 71 -33.12 -23.11 1.50
C ALA A 71 -32.77 -23.17 0.00
N VAL A 72 -33.59 -22.53 -0.86
CA VAL A 72 -33.33 -22.45 -2.31
C VAL A 72 -32.07 -21.64 -2.59
N THR A 73 -31.89 -20.50 -1.92
CA THR A 73 -30.68 -19.66 -2.09
C THR A 73 -29.42 -20.42 -1.72
N ARG A 74 -29.40 -21.08 -0.54
CA ARG A 74 -28.25 -21.87 -0.07
C ARG A 74 -27.94 -23.03 -1.02
N CYS A 75 -28.98 -23.74 -1.48
CA CYS A 75 -28.80 -24.85 -2.38
C CYS A 75 -28.29 -24.42 -3.77
N ALA A 76 -28.82 -23.33 -4.31
CA ALA A 76 -28.41 -22.79 -5.60
C ALA A 76 -26.98 -22.22 -5.57
N GLN A 77 -26.52 -21.68 -4.44
CA GLN A 77 -25.16 -21.13 -4.29
C GLN A 77 -24.08 -22.13 -4.72
N ASP A 78 -24.24 -23.40 -4.35
CA ASP A 78 -23.25 -24.44 -4.62
C ASP A 78 -23.50 -25.17 -5.96
N SER A 79 -24.73 -25.15 -6.46
CA SER A 79 -25.14 -26.01 -7.58
C SER A 79 -25.50 -25.29 -8.88
N ASN A 80 -25.98 -24.04 -8.83
CA ASN A 80 -26.33 -23.26 -10.01
C ASN A 80 -26.23 -21.73 -9.73
N PRO A 81 -25.12 -21.07 -10.14
CA PRO A 81 -24.92 -19.64 -9.93
C PRO A 81 -25.96 -18.72 -10.61
N GLU A 82 -26.55 -19.15 -11.72
CA GLU A 82 -27.58 -18.38 -12.42
C GLU A 82 -28.88 -18.35 -11.62
N LEU A 83 -29.35 -19.51 -11.18
CA LEU A 83 -30.49 -19.64 -10.28
C LEU A 83 -30.27 -18.87 -8.96
N PHE A 84 -29.06 -18.95 -8.39
CA PHE A 84 -28.69 -18.18 -7.20
C PHE A 84 -28.83 -16.67 -7.43
N GLY A 85 -28.36 -16.17 -8.57
CA GLY A 85 -28.47 -14.76 -8.94
C GLY A 85 -29.91 -14.31 -9.12
N GLU A 86 -30.74 -15.09 -9.80
CA GLU A 86 -32.13 -14.75 -10.07
C GLU A 86 -33.00 -14.84 -8.81
N TRP A 87 -32.84 -15.89 -8.00
CA TRP A 87 -33.59 -16.06 -6.75
C TRP A 87 -33.29 -14.96 -5.73
N ARG A 88 -32.03 -14.49 -5.65
CA ARG A 88 -31.66 -13.35 -4.81
C ARG A 88 -32.24 -12.02 -5.25
N ARG A 89 -32.45 -11.82 -6.56
CA ARG A 89 -33.07 -10.60 -7.10
C ARG A 89 -34.58 -10.58 -6.86
N ALA A 90 -35.23 -11.73 -6.92
CA ALA A 90 -36.68 -11.85 -6.81
C ALA A 90 -37.12 -13.00 -5.86
N PRO A 91 -36.76 -12.96 -4.57
CA PRO A 91 -37.18 -13.99 -3.62
C PRO A 91 -38.69 -13.90 -3.35
N LEU A 92 -39.30 -14.99 -2.89
CA LEU A 92 -40.74 -15.07 -2.64
C LEU A 92 -41.19 -14.05 -1.57
N GLN A 93 -40.38 -13.83 -0.53
CA GLN A 93 -40.64 -12.87 0.55
C GLN A 93 -40.87 -11.43 0.06
N VAL A 94 -40.19 -11.00 -1.01
CA VAL A 94 -40.36 -9.65 -1.56
C VAL A 94 -41.73 -9.53 -2.25
N GLY A 95 -42.10 -10.51 -3.06
CA GLY A 95 -43.38 -10.49 -3.78
C GLY A 95 -44.60 -10.70 -2.88
N LEU A 96 -44.45 -11.45 -1.78
CA LEU A 96 -45.56 -11.83 -0.90
C LEU A 96 -45.74 -10.91 0.30
N PHE A 97 -44.65 -10.40 0.86
CA PHE A 97 -44.66 -9.64 2.12
C PHE A 97 -43.97 -8.28 2.02
N ASN A 98 -43.48 -7.89 0.83
CA ASN A 98 -42.76 -6.64 0.60
C ASN A 98 -41.58 -6.43 1.57
N THR A 99 -40.87 -7.52 1.91
CA THR A 99 -39.70 -7.50 2.79
C THR A 99 -38.53 -8.22 2.12
N ALA A 100 -37.32 -7.71 2.35
CA ALA A 100 -36.07 -8.38 1.99
C ALA A 100 -35.28 -8.83 3.22
N ASN A 101 -35.86 -8.67 4.43
CA ASN A 101 -35.22 -8.95 5.71
C ASN A 101 -35.98 -10.03 6.51
N ALA A 102 -36.53 -11.05 5.84
CA ALA A 102 -37.28 -12.10 6.53
C ALA A 102 -36.42 -12.87 7.54
N GLY A 103 -35.09 -12.94 7.35
CA GLY A 103 -34.15 -13.58 8.28
C GLY A 103 -34.15 -12.99 9.69
N GLU A 104 -34.37 -11.68 9.84
CA GLU A 104 -34.48 -11.00 11.14
C GLU A 104 -35.94 -10.94 11.61
N GLU A 105 -36.85 -10.63 10.69
CA GLU A 105 -38.28 -10.47 10.99
C GLU A 105 -38.94 -11.78 11.43
N PHE A 106 -38.44 -12.93 10.97
CA PHE A 106 -38.87 -14.26 11.42
C PHE A 106 -38.82 -14.37 12.95
N PHE A 107 -37.70 -14.02 13.58
CA PHE A 107 -37.54 -14.14 15.02
C PHE A 107 -38.36 -13.10 15.80
N LYS A 108 -38.56 -11.91 15.22
CA LYS A 108 -39.45 -10.88 15.80
C LYS A 108 -40.89 -11.37 15.84
N ARG A 109 -41.37 -11.95 14.73
CA ARG A 109 -42.73 -12.52 14.64
C ARG A 109 -42.89 -13.74 15.54
N LEU A 110 -41.89 -14.64 15.59
CA LEU A 110 -41.90 -15.81 16.48
C LEU A 110 -42.02 -15.42 17.96
N ALA A 111 -41.24 -14.43 18.40
CA ALA A 111 -41.28 -13.94 19.79
C ALA A 111 -42.60 -13.23 20.15
N ALA A 112 -43.36 -12.76 19.17
CA ALA A 112 -44.66 -12.12 19.37
C ALA A 112 -45.84 -13.11 19.43
N LEU A 113 -45.61 -14.40 19.15
CA LEU A 113 -46.66 -15.42 19.19
C LEU A 113 -47.05 -15.75 20.63
N THR A 114 -48.35 -15.97 20.83
CA THR A 114 -48.88 -16.43 22.12
C THR A 114 -48.95 -17.96 22.18
N PRO A 115 -48.86 -18.58 23.38
CA PRO A 115 -48.97 -20.04 23.53
C PRO A 115 -50.28 -20.66 23.03
N ALA A 116 -51.31 -19.84 22.76
CA ALA A 116 -52.56 -20.27 22.15
C ALA A 116 -52.41 -20.57 20.64
N GLN A 117 -51.46 -19.94 19.95
CA GLN A 117 -51.24 -20.05 18.50
C GLN A 117 -50.39 -21.26 18.13
N LYS A 118 -50.73 -22.44 18.66
CA LYS A 118 -49.91 -23.65 18.57
C LYS A 118 -49.60 -24.08 17.13
N GLN A 119 -50.55 -23.97 16.21
CA GLN A 119 -50.34 -24.34 14.81
C GLN A 119 -49.37 -23.39 14.08
N VAL A 120 -49.32 -22.11 14.47
CA VAL A 120 -48.36 -21.15 13.90
C VAL A 120 -46.98 -21.41 14.50
N ILE A 121 -46.88 -21.59 15.81
CA ILE A 121 -45.63 -21.97 16.50
C ILE A 121 -45.07 -23.26 15.90
N GLU A 122 -45.93 -24.24 15.58
CA GLU A 122 -45.55 -25.51 14.94
C GLU A 122 -44.80 -25.29 13.62
N LEU A 123 -45.24 -24.36 12.77
CA LEU A 123 -44.58 -24.09 11.48
C LEU A 123 -43.31 -23.26 11.60
N TYR A 124 -43.24 -22.34 12.56
CA TYR A 124 -41.98 -21.67 12.89
C TYR A 124 -40.94 -22.66 13.44
N HIS A 125 -41.35 -23.54 14.35
CA HIS A 125 -40.50 -24.59 14.89
C HIS A 125 -40.04 -25.56 13.78
N LEU A 126 -40.94 -25.96 12.89
CA LEU A 126 -40.62 -26.82 11.75
C LEU A 126 -39.57 -26.18 10.83
N ALA A 127 -39.73 -24.89 10.48
CA ALA A 127 -38.73 -24.16 9.69
C ALA A 127 -37.34 -24.19 10.35
N LEU A 128 -37.27 -24.01 11.67
CA LEU A 128 -36.01 -24.12 12.42
C LEU A 128 -35.43 -25.55 12.36
N CYS A 129 -36.26 -26.58 12.52
CA CYS A 129 -35.82 -27.98 12.42
C CYS A 129 -35.34 -28.35 11.01
N LEU A 130 -35.89 -27.73 9.97
CA LEU A 130 -35.47 -27.90 8.57
C LEU A 130 -34.25 -27.03 8.18
N GLY A 131 -33.56 -26.46 9.17
CA GLY A 131 -32.28 -25.78 8.97
C GLY A 131 -32.38 -24.31 8.58
N PHE A 132 -33.49 -23.63 8.88
CA PHE A 132 -33.56 -22.17 8.80
C PHE A 132 -32.61 -21.53 9.85
N ARG A 133 -31.73 -20.64 9.40
CA ARG A 133 -30.79 -19.90 10.27
C ARG A 133 -31.19 -18.43 10.42
N GLY A 134 -31.65 -17.78 9.35
CA GLY A 134 -31.97 -16.35 9.33
C GLY A 134 -30.81 -15.49 9.84
N ARG A 135 -31.06 -14.65 10.85
CA ARG A 135 -30.04 -13.79 11.48
C ARG A 135 -28.86 -14.54 12.13
N TYR A 136 -28.97 -15.86 12.32
CA TYR A 136 -27.98 -16.70 12.99
C TYR A 136 -27.10 -17.49 12.00
N TYR A 137 -26.62 -16.85 10.94
CA TYR A 137 -25.83 -17.53 9.90
C TYR A 137 -24.37 -17.82 10.30
N ASP A 138 -23.86 -17.17 11.36
CA ASP A 138 -22.49 -17.33 11.89
C ASP A 138 -22.36 -18.59 12.77
N GLU A 139 -21.28 -19.35 12.60
CA GLU A 139 -21.00 -20.62 13.30
C GLU A 139 -20.95 -20.47 14.82
N THR A 140 -20.67 -19.25 15.31
CA THR A 140 -20.62 -18.93 16.75
C THR A 140 -22.00 -18.93 17.43
N GLN A 141 -23.10 -18.92 16.65
CA GLN A 141 -24.46 -18.72 17.15
C GLN A 141 -25.35 -19.98 17.11
N ASP A 142 -24.79 -21.13 16.71
CA ASP A 142 -25.52 -22.41 16.62
C ASP A 142 -26.17 -22.82 17.96
N ALA A 143 -25.53 -22.51 19.09
CA ALA A 143 -26.07 -22.79 20.42
C ALA A 143 -27.41 -22.06 20.69
N GLN A 144 -27.58 -20.84 20.17
CA GLN A 144 -28.81 -20.06 20.35
C GLN A 144 -29.96 -20.62 19.50
N LEU A 145 -29.67 -21.07 18.27
CA LEU A 145 -30.65 -21.76 17.42
C LEU A 145 -31.11 -23.08 18.05
N ILE A 146 -30.17 -23.85 18.63
CA ILE A 146 -30.48 -25.10 19.34
C ILE A 146 -31.43 -24.82 20.52
N GLU A 147 -31.16 -23.79 21.31
CA GLU A 147 -32.02 -23.44 22.45
C GLU A 147 -33.40 -22.95 22.00
N LEU A 148 -33.48 -22.14 20.93
CA LEU A 148 -34.77 -21.71 20.36
C LEU A 148 -35.61 -22.91 19.88
N ARG A 149 -35.00 -23.89 19.21
CA ARG A 149 -35.69 -25.13 18.81
C ARG A 149 -36.26 -25.85 20.03
N ARG A 150 -35.43 -26.07 21.06
CA ARG A 150 -35.86 -26.69 22.31
C ARG A 150 -37.02 -25.94 22.97
N GLN A 151 -36.90 -24.62 23.12
CA GLN A 151 -37.88 -23.78 23.81
C GLN A 151 -39.26 -23.82 23.15
N TYR A 152 -39.33 -23.69 21.83
CA TYR A 152 -40.61 -23.68 21.10
C TYR A 152 -41.14 -25.10 20.85
N GLY A 153 -40.26 -26.09 20.70
CA GLY A 153 -40.64 -27.51 20.62
C GLY A 153 -41.34 -27.99 21.88
N ALA A 154 -40.90 -27.56 23.06
CA ALA A 154 -41.52 -27.89 24.35
C ALA A 154 -42.96 -27.35 24.51
N GLN A 155 -43.39 -26.38 23.70
CA GLN A 155 -44.74 -25.81 23.75
C GLN A 155 -45.75 -26.61 22.90
N LEU A 156 -45.28 -27.57 22.10
CA LEU A 156 -46.09 -28.32 21.16
C LEU A 156 -46.54 -29.68 21.75
N PRO A 157 -47.77 -30.16 21.47
CA PRO A 157 -48.29 -31.41 22.05
C PRO A 157 -47.53 -32.67 21.63
N ALA A 158 -46.89 -32.62 20.47
CA ALA A 158 -45.98 -33.64 19.97
C ALA A 158 -44.77 -32.88 19.39
N PRO A 159 -43.57 -32.98 19.97
CA PRO A 159 -42.39 -32.39 19.36
C PRO A 159 -42.20 -33.03 17.99
N LEU A 160 -42.30 -32.21 16.94
CA LEU A 160 -42.02 -32.60 15.57
C LEU A 160 -40.52 -32.91 15.48
N LEU A 161 -40.16 -34.19 15.59
CA LEU A 161 -38.82 -34.75 15.37
C LEU A 161 -37.70 -33.96 16.06
N GLU A 162 -37.15 -34.48 17.16
CA GLU A 162 -35.79 -34.09 17.61
C GLU A 162 -34.81 -34.34 16.44
N PRO A 163 -34.35 -33.32 15.69
CA PRO A 163 -33.47 -33.56 14.55
C PRO A 163 -32.10 -34.04 15.02
N LEU A 164 -31.78 -33.76 16.30
CA LEU A 164 -30.58 -34.24 16.99
C LEU A 164 -30.56 -35.77 17.16
N GLU A 165 -31.70 -36.45 17.10
CA GLU A 165 -31.73 -37.92 17.15
C GLU A 165 -31.69 -38.58 15.78
N PHE A 166 -32.05 -37.91 14.68
CA PHE A 166 -32.03 -38.54 13.35
C PHE A 166 -30.60 -38.67 12.79
N GLU A 167 -29.69 -37.77 13.17
CA GLU A 167 -28.26 -37.93 12.88
C GLU A 167 -27.57 -38.93 13.83
N GLN A 168 -28.13 -39.19 15.03
CA GLN A 168 -27.52 -40.09 16.02
C GLN A 168 -28.15 -41.49 16.09
N ARG A 169 -29.36 -41.71 15.61
CA ARG A 169 -30.00 -43.04 15.53
C ARG A 169 -29.96 -43.57 14.10
N GLN A 170 -28.80 -44.09 13.71
CA GLN A 170 -28.81 -45.30 12.88
C GLN A 170 -29.23 -46.48 13.76
N GLU A 171 -30.53 -46.58 14.07
CA GLU A 171 -31.06 -47.82 14.64
C GLU A 171 -31.10 -48.87 13.50
N TYR A 172 -30.05 -49.67 13.45
CA TYR A 172 -29.99 -50.84 12.58
C TYR A 172 -31.12 -51.82 12.94
N LEU A 173 -31.96 -52.14 11.96
CA LEU A 173 -33.19 -52.92 12.15
C LEU A 173 -32.94 -54.35 12.68
N THR A 174 -31.75 -54.94 12.54
CA THR A 174 -31.33 -56.16 13.25
C THR A 174 -29.80 -56.20 13.46
N PRO A 175 -29.28 -56.87 14.52
CA PRO A 175 -27.85 -56.83 14.85
C PRO A 175 -26.95 -57.70 13.96
N GLN A 176 -27.48 -58.77 13.35
CA GLN A 176 -26.65 -59.84 12.77
C GLN A 176 -26.09 -59.61 11.35
N PRO A 177 -26.71 -58.85 10.43
CA PRO A 177 -26.13 -58.66 9.08
C PRO A 177 -24.85 -57.83 9.07
N TYR A 178 -24.60 -57.06 10.14
CA TYR A 178 -23.48 -56.10 10.25
C TYR A 178 -22.27 -56.65 11.03
N ALA A 179 -22.40 -57.83 11.66
CA ALA A 179 -21.31 -58.49 12.37
C ALA A 179 -20.31 -59.18 11.43
N VAL A 180 -20.66 -59.33 10.15
CA VAL A 180 -19.73 -59.80 9.13
C VAL A 180 -19.03 -58.57 8.54
N ARG A 181 -17.76 -58.37 8.91
CA ARG A 181 -16.90 -57.45 8.15
C ARG A 181 -16.84 -57.97 6.72
N ALA A 182 -17.42 -57.23 5.78
CA ALA A 182 -17.07 -57.38 4.38
C ALA A 182 -15.54 -57.25 4.27
N PRO A 183 -14.85 -58.14 3.53
CA PRO A 183 -13.41 -58.00 3.35
C PRO A 183 -13.12 -56.60 2.83
N GLU A 184 -12.20 -55.90 3.48
CA GLU A 184 -11.80 -54.56 3.08
C GLU A 184 -11.37 -54.60 1.61
N ALA A 185 -12.19 -54.03 0.72
CA ALA A 185 -11.68 -53.57 -0.55
C ALA A 185 -10.63 -52.52 -0.19
N LYS A 186 -9.35 -52.84 -0.42
CA LYS A 186 -8.27 -51.87 -0.23
C LYS A 186 -8.71 -50.58 -0.91
N PRO A 187 -8.88 -49.46 -0.18
CA PRO A 187 -9.13 -48.21 -0.85
C PRO A 187 -7.98 -48.01 -1.85
N PRO A 188 -8.23 -47.53 -3.08
CA PRO A 188 -7.11 -47.08 -3.91
C PRO A 188 -6.31 -46.16 -3.00
N ARG A 189 -5.02 -46.46 -2.82
CA ARG A 189 -4.10 -45.60 -2.08
C ARG A 189 -4.11 -44.25 -2.78
N ARG A 190 -5.08 -43.39 -2.44
CA ARG A 190 -4.97 -41.96 -2.63
C ARG A 190 -3.88 -41.58 -1.66
N ARG A 191 -2.66 -41.53 -2.19
CA ARG A 191 -1.58 -40.77 -1.56
C ARG A 191 -2.25 -39.45 -1.16
N PRO A 192 -2.27 -39.07 0.13
CA PRO A 192 -2.76 -37.76 0.49
C PRO A 192 -1.99 -36.81 -0.39
N SER A 193 -2.72 -36.07 -1.23
CA SER A 193 -2.07 -35.05 -2.02
C SER A 193 -1.36 -34.16 -1.00
N PRO A 194 -0.06 -33.84 -1.19
CA PRO A 194 0.70 -33.07 -0.21
C PRO A 194 0.11 -31.67 0.03
N TYR A 195 -0.93 -31.29 -0.72
CA TYR A 195 -1.56 -29.99 -0.70
C TYR A 195 -2.53 -29.75 0.49
N TRP A 196 -2.95 -30.77 1.25
CA TRP A 196 -3.81 -30.55 2.43
C TRP A 196 -3.09 -29.89 3.62
N LEU A 197 -1.78 -30.06 3.75
CA LEU A 197 -0.95 -29.23 4.63
C LEU A 197 -0.55 -27.91 3.95
N ALA A 198 -0.53 -27.88 2.62
CA ALA A 198 -0.15 -26.68 1.87
C ALA A 198 -1.21 -25.58 1.97
N ALA A 199 -2.51 -25.87 2.07
CA ALA A 199 -3.54 -24.82 2.13
C ALA A 199 -3.47 -23.95 3.40
N PRO A 200 -3.46 -24.49 4.65
CA PRO A 200 -3.29 -23.69 5.85
C PRO A 200 -1.88 -23.09 5.95
N ALA A 201 -0.85 -23.79 5.45
CA ALA A 201 0.50 -23.22 5.37
C ALA A 201 0.58 -22.06 4.37
N LEU A 202 -0.09 -22.15 3.21
CA LEU A 202 -0.19 -21.07 2.21
C LEU A 202 -1.01 -19.90 2.74
N ALA A 203 -2.08 -20.16 3.51
CA ALA A 203 -2.84 -19.11 4.17
C ALA A 203 -2.03 -18.41 5.28
N ALA A 204 -1.29 -19.17 6.09
CA ALA A 204 -0.39 -18.61 7.11
C ALA A 204 0.79 -17.87 6.49
N VAL A 205 1.37 -18.38 5.40
CA VAL A 205 2.42 -17.72 4.63
C VAL A 205 1.86 -16.48 3.93
N ALA A 206 0.67 -16.52 3.34
CA ALA A 206 0.01 -15.35 2.75
C ALA A 206 -0.33 -14.30 3.81
N PHE A 207 -0.77 -14.71 5.00
CA PHE A 207 -0.99 -13.82 6.14
C PHE A 207 0.31 -13.19 6.62
N LEU A 208 1.37 -13.99 6.77
CA LEU A 208 2.71 -13.51 7.14
C LEU A 208 3.32 -12.61 6.05
N LEU A 209 3.07 -12.86 4.76
CA LEU A 209 3.50 -12.02 3.63
C LEU A 209 2.66 -10.74 3.50
N TYR A 210 1.38 -10.79 3.86
CA TYR A 210 0.47 -9.65 3.84
C TYR A 210 0.77 -8.68 4.99
N PHE A 211 1.02 -9.22 6.19
CA PHE A 211 1.41 -8.46 7.38
C PHE A 211 2.93 -8.34 7.56
N TRP A 212 3.73 -8.86 6.61
CA TRP A 212 5.18 -8.65 6.64
C TRP A 212 5.42 -7.14 6.57
N PRO A 213 6.29 -6.57 7.45
CA PRO A 213 6.65 -5.17 7.33
C PRO A 213 7.25 -4.94 5.95
N ARG A 214 6.46 -4.34 5.06
CA ARG A 214 6.94 -3.89 3.76
C ARG A 214 7.70 -2.61 3.98
N ASP A 215 8.96 -2.61 3.57
CA ASP A 215 9.71 -1.38 3.44
C ASP A 215 9.12 -0.53 2.31
N PRO A 216 9.22 0.81 2.42
CA PRO A 216 8.85 1.71 1.34
C PRO A 216 9.63 1.37 0.07
N ASP A 217 8.98 1.51 -1.08
CA ASP A 217 9.67 1.34 -2.36
C ASP A 217 10.79 2.38 -2.46
N ARG A 218 12.04 1.89 -2.57
CA ARG A 218 13.23 2.75 -2.66
C ARG A 218 13.10 3.77 -3.77
N ARG A 219 12.53 3.40 -4.92
CA ARG A 219 12.32 4.31 -6.05
C ARG A 219 11.32 5.43 -5.72
N ALA A 220 10.29 5.11 -4.94
CA ALA A 220 9.33 6.12 -4.50
C ALA A 220 9.99 7.14 -3.54
N VAL A 221 10.86 6.66 -2.64
CA VAL A 221 11.65 7.53 -1.75
C VAL A 221 12.65 8.37 -2.54
N GLU A 222 13.36 7.78 -3.51
CA GLU A 222 14.30 8.50 -4.39
C GLU A 222 13.56 9.59 -5.19
N ASN A 223 12.40 9.28 -5.78
CA ASN A 223 11.57 10.26 -6.48
C ASN A 223 11.11 11.41 -5.57
N ALA A 224 10.83 11.13 -4.29
CA ALA A 224 10.38 12.12 -3.32
C ALA A 224 11.48 13.13 -2.93
N VAL A 225 12.76 12.79 -3.13
CA VAL A 225 13.91 13.67 -2.82
C VAL A 225 14.53 14.32 -4.06
N HIS A 226 14.15 13.90 -5.27
CA HIS A 226 14.72 14.41 -6.52
C HIS A 226 14.20 15.78 -6.96
N SER A 227 13.10 16.27 -6.38
CA SER A 227 12.42 17.51 -6.83
C SER A 227 12.95 18.80 -6.19
N PHE A 228 13.99 18.72 -5.36
CA PHE A 228 14.49 19.87 -4.62
C PHE A 228 15.66 20.51 -5.35
N ASP A 229 15.55 21.80 -5.63
CA ASP A 229 16.64 22.58 -6.22
C ASP A 229 17.77 22.79 -5.21
N CYS A 230 19.02 22.78 -5.67
CA CYS A 230 20.18 23.01 -4.80
C CYS A 230 20.31 21.98 -3.67
N ALA A 231 19.94 20.74 -3.97
CA ALA A 231 19.93 19.63 -3.03
C ALA A 231 20.39 18.34 -3.72
N SER A 232 21.42 17.70 -3.18
CA SER A 232 21.82 16.36 -3.57
C SER A 232 21.59 15.43 -2.40
N ILE A 233 20.48 14.70 -2.44
CA ILE A 233 20.03 13.79 -1.39
C ILE A 233 20.09 12.37 -1.92
N SER A 234 20.66 11.47 -1.12
CA SER A 234 20.75 10.04 -1.43
C SER A 234 20.13 9.21 -0.30
N VAL A 235 19.51 8.10 -0.68
CA VAL A 235 18.92 7.17 0.27
C VAL A 235 20.00 6.21 0.77
N ALA A 236 20.46 6.45 2.00
CA ALA A 236 21.56 5.71 2.59
C ALA A 236 21.14 4.31 3.08
N SER A 237 19.95 4.20 3.70
CA SER A 237 19.37 2.91 4.09
C SER A 237 17.85 3.01 4.27
N ILE A 238 17.17 1.89 4.08
CA ILE A 238 15.76 1.70 4.43
C ILE A 238 15.69 0.42 5.27
N ASP A 239 15.25 0.53 6.53
CA ASP A 239 15.08 -0.62 7.44
C ASP A 239 13.77 -0.51 8.22
N LYS A 240 12.85 -1.45 8.00
CA LYS A 240 11.55 -1.57 8.68
C LYS A 240 10.71 -0.27 8.62
N GLY A 241 10.80 0.46 7.52
CA GLY A 241 10.17 1.76 7.31
C GLY A 241 10.91 2.96 7.90
N GLN A 242 12.12 2.78 8.45
CA GLN A 242 13.01 3.88 8.79
C GLN A 242 13.91 4.21 7.59
N VAL A 243 13.80 5.42 7.07
CA VAL A 243 14.63 5.91 5.96
C VAL A 243 15.75 6.78 6.53
N ARG A 244 16.99 6.48 6.14
CA ARG A 244 18.16 7.33 6.43
C ARG A 244 18.59 8.07 5.17
N LEU A 245 18.64 9.40 5.24
CA LEU A 245 19.05 10.27 4.15
C LEU A 245 20.46 10.82 4.40
N ASP A 246 21.31 10.85 3.37
CA ASP A 246 22.63 11.47 3.40
C ASP A 246 22.74 12.45 2.22
N GLY A 247 23.50 13.54 2.40
CA GLY A 247 23.70 14.55 1.35
C GLY A 247 23.62 15.97 1.88
N HIS A 248 23.13 16.90 1.07
CA HIS A 248 22.99 18.31 1.44
C HIS A 248 21.68 18.94 0.96
N VAL A 249 21.32 20.04 1.61
CA VAL A 249 20.14 20.89 1.34
C VAL A 249 20.51 22.37 1.47
N SER A 250 19.71 23.26 0.89
CA SER A 250 19.99 24.70 0.85
C SER A 250 19.71 25.44 2.16
N SER A 251 18.79 24.94 2.99
CA SER A 251 18.40 25.55 4.26
C SER A 251 17.82 24.51 5.21
N ASP A 252 17.74 24.85 6.50
CA ASP A 252 17.02 24.03 7.49
C ASP A 252 15.52 23.92 7.16
N GLU A 253 14.92 24.95 6.53
CA GLU A 253 13.54 24.91 6.06
C GLU A 253 13.37 23.83 4.97
N GLN A 254 14.25 23.81 3.97
CA GLN A 254 14.25 22.79 2.93
C GLN A 254 14.53 21.39 3.51
N ARG A 255 15.36 21.27 4.56
CA ARG A 255 15.58 20.00 5.28
C ARG A 255 14.27 19.43 5.81
N GLU A 256 13.44 20.26 6.44
CA GLU A 256 12.13 19.84 6.95
C GLU A 256 11.16 19.51 5.81
N GLU A 257 11.15 20.28 4.72
CA GLU A 257 10.34 19.96 3.53
C GLU A 257 10.71 18.59 2.92
N VAL A 258 12.00 18.28 2.82
CA VAL A 258 12.51 16.98 2.38
C VAL A 258 12.03 15.87 3.32
N ARG A 259 12.15 16.07 4.64
CA ARG A 259 11.68 15.11 5.65
C ARG A 259 10.18 14.86 5.53
N HIS A 260 9.38 15.90 5.36
CA HIS A 260 7.93 15.80 5.16
C HIS A 260 7.57 15.10 3.84
N SER A 261 8.28 15.41 2.75
CA SER A 261 8.10 14.75 1.45
C SER A 261 8.33 13.24 1.57
N VAL A 262 9.43 12.83 2.21
CA VAL A 262 9.74 11.40 2.41
C VAL A 262 8.75 10.72 3.37
N LEU A 263 8.32 11.40 4.44
CA LEU A 263 7.29 10.86 5.35
C LEU A 263 5.93 10.64 4.66
N SER A 264 5.66 11.35 3.56
CA SER A 264 4.43 11.15 2.78
C SER A 264 4.44 9.89 1.91
N VAL A 265 5.60 9.25 1.73
CA VAL A 265 5.74 8.02 0.95
C VAL A 265 5.16 6.83 1.72
N SER A 266 4.36 6.01 1.04
CA SER A 266 3.72 4.83 1.64
C SER A 266 4.74 3.90 2.30
N HIS A 267 4.41 3.42 3.51
CA HIS A 267 5.25 2.55 4.36
C HIS A 267 6.49 3.20 5.00
N VAL A 268 6.74 4.50 4.80
CA VAL A 268 7.70 5.25 5.63
C VAL A 268 7.07 5.50 7.00
N LYS A 269 7.81 5.15 8.06
CA LYS A 269 7.40 5.33 9.47
C LYS A 269 8.21 6.43 10.16
N ALA A 270 9.48 6.55 9.80
CA ALA A 270 10.37 7.55 10.35
C ALA A 270 11.47 7.91 9.34
N VAL A 271 11.98 9.13 9.47
CA VAL A 271 13.10 9.62 8.67
C VAL A 271 14.20 10.09 9.63
N THR A 272 15.40 9.58 9.43
CA THR A 272 16.64 10.09 10.03
C THR A 272 17.52 10.63 8.92
N ASP A 273 18.37 11.61 9.21
CA ASP A 273 19.18 12.20 8.17
C ASP A 273 20.50 12.76 8.72
N ASN A 274 21.53 12.68 7.87
CA ASN A 274 22.81 13.36 8.06
C ASN A 274 22.96 14.48 7.01
N LEU A 275 21.88 15.21 6.72
CA LEU A 275 21.92 16.28 5.75
C LEU A 275 22.67 17.48 6.31
N ILE A 276 23.62 17.99 5.53
CA ILE A 276 24.33 19.24 5.83
C ILE A 276 23.68 20.40 5.07
N VAL A 277 23.64 21.58 5.70
CA VAL A 277 23.11 22.79 5.08
C VAL A 277 24.23 23.47 4.27
N ILE A 278 24.03 23.58 2.96
CA ILE A 278 24.89 24.29 2.01
C ILE A 278 24.03 25.34 1.30
N PRO A 279 24.06 26.61 1.74
CA PRO A 279 23.18 27.63 1.20
C PRO A 279 23.54 28.00 -0.24
N ARG A 280 22.59 28.60 -0.96
CA ARG A 280 22.87 29.28 -2.23
C ARG A 280 23.90 30.41 -1.99
N PRO A 281 24.83 30.63 -2.93
CA PRO A 281 24.98 29.93 -4.23
C PRO A 281 25.89 28.70 -4.16
N PHE A 282 26.46 28.34 -3.01
CA PHE A 282 27.48 27.28 -2.92
C PHE A 282 27.00 25.95 -3.49
N CYS A 283 25.76 25.55 -3.20
CA CYS A 283 25.17 24.34 -3.77
C CYS A 283 24.99 24.42 -5.30
N GLU A 284 24.67 25.59 -5.86
CA GLU A 284 24.54 25.78 -7.32
C GLU A 284 25.88 25.63 -8.02
N VAL A 285 26.94 26.17 -7.41
CA VAL A 285 28.30 26.00 -7.94
C VAL A 285 28.72 24.54 -7.90
N MET A 286 28.43 23.83 -6.81
CA MET A 286 28.72 22.39 -6.70
C MET A 286 27.99 21.60 -7.80
N GLU A 287 26.72 21.91 -8.07
CA GLU A 287 25.95 21.28 -9.14
C GLU A 287 26.54 21.57 -10.53
N VAL A 288 26.97 22.80 -10.79
CA VAL A 288 27.60 23.20 -12.06
C VAL A 288 28.93 22.48 -12.28
N LEU A 289 29.74 22.30 -11.23
CA LEU A 289 31.06 21.66 -11.31
C LEU A 289 31.00 20.12 -11.22
N ALA A 290 29.91 19.54 -10.70
CA ALA A 290 29.80 18.11 -10.46
C ALA A 290 30.07 17.23 -11.69
N PRO A 291 29.57 17.52 -12.91
CA PRO A 291 29.86 16.72 -14.09
C PRO A 291 31.37 16.64 -14.39
N ALA A 292 32.05 17.79 -14.42
CA ALA A 292 33.48 17.87 -14.68
C ALA A 292 34.31 17.17 -13.60
N LYS A 293 33.99 17.39 -12.32
CA LYS A 293 34.66 16.73 -11.17
C LYS A 293 34.51 15.21 -11.22
N ASN A 294 33.31 14.72 -11.53
CA ASN A 294 33.02 13.29 -11.58
C ASN A 294 33.66 12.60 -12.79
N GLU A 295 33.64 13.22 -13.97
CA GLU A 295 34.27 12.66 -15.16
C GLU A 295 35.80 12.69 -15.09
N SER A 296 36.40 13.77 -14.59
CA SER A 296 37.85 13.87 -14.44
C SER A 296 38.39 12.83 -13.44
N ALA A 297 37.65 12.58 -12.34
CA ALA A 297 37.98 11.55 -11.37
C ALA A 297 37.98 10.13 -11.98
N LYS A 298 37.03 9.81 -12.87
CA LYS A 298 36.99 8.51 -13.58
C LYS A 298 38.18 8.32 -14.52
N HIS A 299 38.62 9.40 -15.17
CA HIS A 299 39.71 9.39 -16.15
C HIS A 299 41.10 9.66 -15.53
N GLY A 300 41.21 9.67 -14.20
CA GLY A 300 42.48 9.84 -13.49
C GLY A 300 43.05 11.26 -13.52
N PHE A 301 42.30 12.25 -14.02
CA PHE A 301 42.62 13.67 -13.89
C PHE A 301 42.09 14.19 -12.56
N ALA A 302 42.69 13.70 -11.47
CA ALA A 302 42.42 14.18 -10.12
C ALA A 302 43.07 15.56 -9.96
N LEU A 303 42.25 16.59 -10.09
CA LEU A 303 42.57 17.97 -9.73
C LEU A 303 42.31 18.14 -8.23
N ASP A 304 43.25 18.77 -7.54
CA ASP A 304 43.20 19.00 -6.09
C ASP A 304 43.46 20.48 -5.83
N ILE A 305 42.59 21.09 -5.02
CA ILE A 305 42.74 22.45 -4.54
C ILE A 305 42.96 22.45 -3.03
N SER A 306 44.04 23.11 -2.62
CA SER A 306 44.47 23.18 -1.22
C SER A 306 44.80 24.63 -0.84
N PRO A 307 43.86 25.32 -0.17
CA PRO A 307 44.16 26.56 0.54
C PRO A 307 45.27 26.32 1.58
N ASN A 308 46.07 27.34 1.91
CA ASN A 308 47.20 27.21 2.84
C ASN A 308 46.84 26.77 4.26
N LYS A 309 45.58 26.91 4.68
CA LYS A 309 45.08 26.36 5.95
C LYS A 309 44.31 25.04 5.78
N GLY A 310 44.27 24.49 4.56
CA GLY A 310 43.50 23.31 4.19
C GLY A 310 42.02 23.60 3.97
N CYS A 311 41.29 22.57 3.51
CA CYS A 311 39.83 22.62 3.47
C CYS A 311 39.25 22.61 4.89
N ASP A 312 38.16 23.35 5.07
CA ASP A 312 37.57 23.70 6.36
C ASP A 312 38.49 24.51 7.29
N GLY A 313 39.60 25.03 6.74
CA GLY A 313 40.50 25.93 7.45
C GLY A 313 39.82 27.23 7.85
N ILE A 314 40.09 27.69 9.07
CA ILE A 314 39.58 28.95 9.61
C ILE A 314 40.58 30.07 9.32
N TYR A 315 40.13 31.06 8.57
CA TYR A 315 40.87 32.28 8.27
C TYR A 315 40.35 33.46 9.09
N HIS A 316 41.25 34.36 9.45
CA HIS A 316 40.94 35.58 10.19
C HIS A 316 41.18 36.82 9.33
N LEU A 317 40.64 37.95 9.76
CA LEU A 317 40.81 39.23 9.10
C LEU A 317 42.27 39.52 8.73
N ARG A 318 42.50 39.92 7.47
CA ARG A 318 43.81 40.24 6.85
C ARG A 318 44.78 39.08 6.69
N GLU A 319 44.41 37.87 7.07
CA GLU A 319 45.26 36.72 6.76
C GLU A 319 45.33 36.48 5.25
N PRO A 320 46.49 36.08 4.73
CA PRO A 320 46.66 35.81 3.32
C PRO A 320 45.97 34.51 2.91
N MET A 321 45.23 34.56 1.80
CA MET A 321 44.68 33.38 1.13
C MET A 321 45.64 32.95 0.03
N ILE A 322 46.33 31.83 0.26
CA ILE A 322 47.24 31.22 -0.71
C ILE A 322 46.59 29.92 -1.15
N VAL A 323 46.43 29.75 -2.46
CA VAL A 323 45.78 28.58 -3.04
C VAL A 323 46.81 27.78 -3.81
N ASN A 324 46.99 26.52 -3.42
CA ASN A 324 47.78 25.55 -4.16
C ASN A 324 46.84 24.67 -4.97
N VAL A 325 47.15 24.50 -6.24
CA VAL A 325 46.46 23.60 -7.14
C VAL A 325 47.46 22.54 -7.57
N SER A 326 47.06 21.27 -7.52
CA SER A 326 47.87 20.17 -8.01
C SER A 326 47.03 19.20 -8.81
N ALA A 327 47.65 18.51 -9.76
CA ALA A 327 46.98 17.53 -10.59
C ALA A 327 47.93 16.41 -11.03
N LYS A 328 47.36 15.25 -11.37
CA LYS A 328 48.14 14.13 -11.96
C LYS A 328 48.50 14.33 -13.43
N LYS A 329 47.74 15.19 -14.13
CA LYS A 329 47.99 15.58 -15.52
C LYS A 329 48.41 17.06 -15.56
N PRO A 330 49.10 17.51 -16.61
CA PRO A 330 49.34 18.93 -16.83
C PRO A 330 48.02 19.70 -16.82
N LEU A 331 48.04 20.88 -16.21
CA LEU A 331 46.90 21.78 -16.23
C LEU A 331 46.80 22.46 -17.61
N HIS A 332 45.61 22.96 -17.94
CA HIS A 332 45.36 23.70 -19.17
C HIS A 332 45.06 25.17 -18.83
N PHE A 333 43.88 25.68 -19.22
CA PHE A 333 43.41 26.99 -18.79
C PHE A 333 42.81 26.87 -17.39
N VAL A 334 43.46 27.50 -16.41
CA VAL A 334 43.09 27.38 -14.99
C VAL A 334 42.20 28.54 -14.54
N TYR A 335 41.06 28.22 -13.93
CA TYR A 335 40.14 29.19 -13.34
C TYR A 335 40.07 28.91 -11.83
N ILE A 336 40.34 29.91 -11.01
CA ILE A 336 40.24 29.84 -9.56
C ILE A 336 39.31 30.97 -9.12
N ASP A 337 38.16 30.58 -8.60
CA ASP A 337 37.13 31.50 -8.13
C ASP A 337 36.95 31.36 -6.62
N TYR A 338 36.63 32.49 -5.98
CA TYR A 338 36.42 32.59 -4.54
C TYR A 338 35.03 33.17 -4.26
N TYR A 339 34.16 32.33 -3.73
CA TYR A 339 32.80 32.68 -3.34
C TYR A 339 32.81 33.17 -1.89
N VAL A 340 32.47 34.44 -1.71
CA VAL A 340 32.59 35.17 -0.45
C VAL A 340 31.40 34.85 0.47
N ALA A 341 31.58 35.07 1.77
CA ALA A 341 30.55 34.82 2.79
C ALA A 341 29.28 35.68 2.61
N ASP A 342 29.31 36.74 1.80
CA ASP A 342 28.12 37.54 1.47
C ASP A 342 27.08 36.75 0.65
N ARG A 343 27.52 35.69 -0.05
CA ARG A 343 26.72 34.87 -0.98
C ARG A 343 26.21 35.63 -2.21
N GLU A 344 26.64 36.87 -2.43
CA GLU A 344 26.19 37.73 -3.52
C GLU A 344 27.23 37.84 -4.62
N ASN A 345 28.51 37.81 -4.26
CA ASN A 345 29.60 38.03 -5.19
C ASN A 345 30.57 36.85 -5.25
N VAL A 346 31.23 36.75 -6.40
CA VAL A 346 32.40 35.92 -6.64
C VAL A 346 33.58 36.82 -6.91
N ALA A 347 34.74 36.45 -6.38
CA ALA A 347 36.02 37.06 -6.73
C ALA A 347 36.81 36.08 -7.60
N HIS A 348 37.25 36.54 -8.76
CA HIS A 348 38.05 35.74 -9.68
C HIS A 348 39.52 35.88 -9.28
N LEU A 349 40.09 34.87 -8.62
CA LEU A 349 41.49 34.89 -8.23
C LEU A 349 42.41 34.68 -9.44
N LEU A 350 41.95 33.90 -10.42
CA LEU A 350 42.61 33.68 -11.71
C LEU A 350 41.63 33.11 -12.74
N PRO A 351 41.65 33.51 -14.03
CA PRO A 351 42.11 34.81 -14.50
C PRO A 351 41.15 35.92 -14.05
N ASN A 352 41.65 37.16 -14.01
CA ASN A 352 40.82 38.34 -13.89
C ASN A 352 41.41 39.51 -14.71
N SER A 353 40.73 40.66 -14.69
CA SER A 353 41.12 41.86 -15.45
C SER A 353 42.51 42.41 -15.09
N GLU A 354 42.99 42.15 -13.87
CA GLU A 354 44.32 42.56 -13.39
C GLU A 354 45.37 41.45 -13.58
N ARG A 355 44.93 40.19 -13.65
CA ARG A 355 45.74 38.99 -13.80
C ARG A 355 45.14 38.04 -14.86
N PRO A 356 45.34 38.31 -16.15
CA PRO A 356 44.72 37.54 -17.23
C PRO A 356 45.46 36.22 -17.56
N ASP A 357 46.61 35.96 -16.92
CA ASP A 357 47.52 34.86 -17.24
C ASP A 357 47.07 33.50 -16.68
N ASN A 358 46.00 32.94 -17.25
CA ASN A 358 45.54 31.58 -16.94
C ASN A 358 45.99 30.50 -17.94
N GLY A 359 46.73 30.88 -18.99
CA GLY A 359 46.88 30.10 -20.22
C GLY A 359 48.11 29.21 -20.38
N GLU A 360 48.93 28.98 -19.34
CA GLU A 360 50.18 28.22 -19.48
C GLU A 360 50.55 27.37 -18.25
N ALA A 361 49.65 26.54 -17.75
CA ALA A 361 50.02 25.61 -16.69
C ALA A 361 50.38 24.22 -17.23
N GLY A 362 51.38 24.14 -18.13
CA GLY A 362 52.01 22.86 -18.52
C GLY A 362 52.70 22.10 -17.37
N SER A 363 52.62 22.65 -16.16
CA SER A 363 52.99 22.04 -14.89
C SER A 363 51.84 21.21 -14.31
N ALA A 364 52.20 20.23 -13.49
CA ALA A 364 51.26 19.45 -12.69
C ALA A 364 50.66 20.22 -11.49
N GLY A 365 50.83 21.55 -11.44
CA GLY A 365 50.36 22.36 -10.32
C GLY A 365 50.69 23.85 -10.46
N LEU A 366 50.01 24.67 -9.67
CA LEU A 366 50.07 26.13 -9.65
C LEU A 366 49.82 26.63 -8.23
N THR A 367 50.56 27.64 -7.78
CA THR A 367 50.30 28.33 -6.52
C THR A 367 50.01 29.80 -6.79
N ILE A 368 48.93 30.33 -6.22
CA ILE A 368 48.57 31.74 -6.30
C ILE A 368 48.42 32.38 -4.91
N GLY A 369 48.58 33.69 -4.82
CA GLY A 369 48.43 34.49 -3.60
C GLY A 369 49.66 34.47 -2.68
N ALA A 370 50.71 33.72 -3.02
CA ALA A 370 51.94 33.65 -2.23
C ALA A 370 52.74 34.98 -2.28
N PRO A 371 53.59 35.26 -1.28
CA PRO A 371 54.50 36.40 -1.33
C PRO A 371 55.36 36.37 -2.61
N GLY A 372 55.31 37.44 -3.39
CA GLY A 372 56.00 37.56 -4.69
C GLY A 372 55.17 37.17 -5.91
N ASP A 373 53.94 36.68 -5.72
CA ASP A 373 52.98 36.50 -6.79
C ASP A 373 52.44 37.84 -7.33
N LYS A 374 51.90 37.84 -8.55
CA LYS A 374 51.38 39.06 -9.23
C LYS A 374 50.22 39.71 -8.48
N GLN A 375 49.46 38.91 -7.75
CA GLN A 375 48.33 39.37 -6.94
C GLN A 375 48.29 38.59 -5.63
N GLN A 376 48.05 39.30 -4.53
CA GLN A 376 47.96 38.74 -3.18
C GLN A 376 46.61 39.07 -2.58
N TRP A 377 46.00 38.09 -1.94
CA TRP A 377 44.64 38.17 -1.41
C TRP A 377 44.66 38.12 0.10
N THR A 378 43.82 38.91 0.74
CA THR A 378 43.67 38.92 2.18
C THR A 378 42.20 38.84 2.55
N ILE A 379 41.89 38.09 3.61
CA ILE A 379 40.51 37.91 4.07
C ILE A 379 39.94 39.23 4.60
N ARG A 380 38.70 39.52 4.21
CA ARG A 380 37.95 40.72 4.59
C ARG A 380 36.52 40.34 4.96
N SER A 381 35.83 41.25 5.64
CA SER A 381 34.39 41.13 5.91
C SER A 381 33.57 41.14 4.62
N PRO A 382 32.39 40.47 4.59
CA PRO A 382 31.79 39.72 5.70
C PRO A 382 32.46 38.37 5.93
N PHE A 383 32.31 37.85 7.15
CA PHE A 383 32.90 36.58 7.57
C PHE A 383 31.86 35.47 7.58
N GLY A 384 32.27 34.25 7.30
CA GLY A 384 31.39 33.08 7.34
C GLY A 384 31.95 31.92 6.52
N ARG A 385 31.05 31.02 6.09
CA ARG A 385 31.43 29.96 5.16
C ARG A 385 31.70 30.55 3.79
N GLU A 386 32.79 30.12 3.18
CA GLU A 386 33.30 30.55 1.89
C GLU A 386 33.72 29.32 1.09
N MET A 387 33.98 29.50 -0.20
CA MET A 387 34.36 28.40 -1.06
C MET A 387 35.34 28.86 -2.12
N VAL A 388 36.41 28.08 -2.29
CA VAL A 388 37.35 28.26 -3.39
C VAL A 388 37.12 27.14 -4.38
N THR A 389 36.98 27.46 -5.66
CA THR A 389 36.84 26.49 -6.73
C THR A 389 38.03 26.54 -7.65
N VAL A 390 38.37 25.41 -8.26
CA VAL A 390 39.33 25.33 -9.35
C VAL A 390 38.72 24.61 -10.54
N LEU A 391 39.02 25.10 -11.73
CA LEU A 391 38.73 24.43 -12.98
C LEU A 391 39.99 24.42 -13.85
N SER A 392 40.24 23.32 -14.54
CA SER A 392 41.19 23.24 -15.65
C SER A 392 40.42 22.85 -16.90
N SER A 393 40.43 23.70 -17.93
CA SER A 393 39.74 23.45 -19.20
C SER A 393 40.74 23.40 -20.35
N PRO A 394 40.59 22.48 -21.33
CA PRO A 394 41.50 22.37 -22.48
C PRO A 394 41.44 23.59 -23.42
N LYS A 395 40.39 24.41 -23.33
CA LYS A 395 40.21 25.64 -24.10
C LYS A 395 39.75 26.80 -23.20
N PRO A 396 39.91 28.06 -23.63
CA PRO A 396 39.38 29.19 -22.89
C PRO A 396 37.86 29.07 -22.72
N LEU A 397 37.35 29.21 -21.50
CA LEU A 397 35.91 29.23 -21.21
C LEU A 397 35.26 30.54 -21.62
N PHE A 398 36.01 31.64 -21.51
CA PHE A 398 35.53 32.98 -21.77
C PHE A 398 36.44 33.66 -22.78
N SER A 399 35.85 34.48 -23.65
CA SER A 399 36.58 35.25 -24.67
C SER A 399 37.31 36.47 -24.11
N ALA A 400 36.87 36.98 -22.95
CA ALA A 400 37.49 38.10 -22.23
C ALA A 400 37.72 37.72 -20.77
N ALA A 401 38.76 38.30 -20.17
CA ALA A 401 39.01 38.16 -18.73
C ALA A 401 37.85 38.79 -17.94
N ARG A 402 37.39 38.07 -16.92
CA ARG A 402 36.34 38.54 -16.01
C ARG A 402 36.89 39.69 -15.14
N PRO A 403 36.04 40.60 -14.63
CA PRO A 403 36.47 41.57 -13.62
C PRO A 403 37.04 40.87 -12.37
N VAL A 404 37.70 41.59 -11.48
CA VAL A 404 38.21 41.01 -10.22
C VAL A 404 37.08 40.44 -9.36
N SER A 405 35.90 41.07 -9.38
CA SER A 405 34.70 40.57 -8.70
C SER A 405 33.45 40.98 -9.47
N GLU A 406 32.44 40.10 -9.43
CA GLU A 406 31.13 40.29 -10.04
C GLU A 406 30.04 39.51 -9.27
N SER A 407 28.78 39.70 -9.65
CA SER A 407 27.65 39.02 -9.00
C SER A 407 27.58 37.55 -9.38
N ASN A 408 27.29 36.70 -8.39
CA ASN A 408 27.03 35.27 -8.60
C ASN A 408 25.88 35.02 -9.58
N SER A 409 24.86 35.88 -9.56
CA SER A 409 23.68 35.77 -10.43
C SER A 409 23.99 36.04 -11.91
N GLU A 410 25.06 36.79 -12.19
CA GLU A 410 25.54 37.08 -13.55
C GLU A 410 26.56 36.02 -14.00
N TYR A 411 27.47 35.62 -13.11
CA TYR A 411 28.55 34.68 -13.45
C TYR A 411 28.08 33.24 -13.61
N LEU A 412 27.24 32.72 -12.69
CA LEU A 412 26.90 31.30 -12.67
C LEU A 412 26.20 30.79 -13.93
N PRO A 413 25.23 31.54 -14.52
CA PRO A 413 24.64 31.14 -15.80
C PRO A 413 25.67 31.03 -16.92
N LEU A 414 26.63 31.96 -16.98
CA LEU A 414 27.70 31.97 -17.99
C LEU A 414 28.67 30.81 -17.80
N LEU A 415 29.06 30.53 -16.55
CA LEU A 415 29.91 29.38 -16.23
C LEU A 415 29.21 28.07 -16.60
N LYS A 416 27.92 27.93 -16.27
CA LYS A 416 27.11 26.77 -16.61
C LYS A 416 27.03 26.57 -18.13
N GLU A 417 26.81 27.63 -18.89
CA GLU A 417 26.78 27.59 -20.36
C GLU A 417 28.14 27.18 -20.94
N ALA A 418 29.23 27.77 -20.43
CA ALA A 418 30.59 27.47 -20.89
C ALA A 418 30.98 26.01 -20.64
N LEU A 419 30.54 25.42 -19.53
CA LEU A 419 30.82 24.02 -19.18
C LEU A 419 29.91 23.02 -19.88
N ALA A 420 28.68 23.41 -20.24
CA ALA A 420 27.70 22.49 -20.82
C ALA A 420 28.18 21.86 -22.16
N ALA A 421 28.96 22.61 -22.95
CA ALA A 421 29.46 22.14 -24.24
C ALA A 421 30.53 21.03 -24.10
N ASP A 422 31.27 21.01 -22.99
CA ASP A 422 32.47 20.17 -22.81
C ASP A 422 32.41 19.32 -21.54
N ALA A 423 31.24 19.17 -20.92
CA ALA A 423 31.08 18.46 -19.64
C ALA A 423 31.55 16.98 -19.66
N ALA A 424 31.72 16.40 -20.85
CA ALA A 424 32.22 15.04 -21.06
C ALA A 424 33.69 14.98 -21.56
N ASP A 425 34.37 16.11 -21.67
CA ASP A 425 35.77 16.17 -22.08
C ASP A 425 36.67 15.62 -20.94
N PRO A 426 37.48 14.57 -21.19
CA PRO A 426 38.34 13.97 -20.15
C PRO A 426 39.47 14.87 -19.66
N ASP A 427 39.73 15.99 -20.35
CA ASP A 427 40.73 17.00 -19.98
C ASP A 427 40.09 18.25 -19.35
N LEU A 428 38.76 18.28 -19.19
CA LEU A 428 38.05 19.20 -18.31
C LEU A 428 38.01 18.62 -16.89
N ALA A 429 38.58 19.33 -15.92
CA ALA A 429 38.59 18.93 -14.53
C ALA A 429 38.14 20.07 -13.62
N ALA A 430 37.42 19.72 -12.55
CA ALA A 430 36.95 20.67 -11.56
C ALA A 430 37.17 20.12 -10.16
N ASP A 431 37.46 21.00 -9.22
CA ASP A 431 37.40 20.69 -7.80
C ASP A 431 37.01 21.94 -7.00
N PHE A 432 36.64 21.75 -5.73
CA PHE A 432 36.27 22.83 -4.84
C PHE A 432 36.57 22.46 -3.40
N CYS A 433 36.76 23.49 -2.59
CA CYS A 433 37.13 23.39 -1.19
C CYS A 433 36.42 24.47 -0.40
N PHE A 434 35.76 24.10 0.69
CA PHE A 434 35.16 25.06 1.62
C PHE A 434 36.21 25.61 2.58
N THR A 435 36.04 26.87 2.97
CA THR A 435 36.80 27.53 4.04
C THR A 435 35.83 28.28 4.95
N VAL A 436 36.32 28.72 6.11
CA VAL A 436 35.54 29.56 7.02
C VAL A 436 36.37 30.80 7.34
N SER A 437 35.80 31.99 7.21
CA SER A 437 36.38 33.21 7.72
C SER A 437 35.71 33.68 9.01
N ALA A 438 36.48 34.33 9.87
CA ALA A 438 36.06 34.89 11.16
C ALA A 438 36.75 36.24 11.42
N SER A 439 36.18 37.05 12.32
CA SER A 439 36.75 38.35 12.69
C SER A 439 38.01 38.24 13.55
N GLU A 440 38.07 37.24 14.44
CA GLU A 440 39.15 36.99 15.41
C GLU A 440 39.35 35.50 15.65
#